data_AF-A0AAR2IZ37-F1
#
_entry.id   AF-A0AAR2IZ37-F1
#
_cell.length_a   1.000
_cell.length_b   1.000
_cell.length_c   1.000
_cell.angle_alpha   90.00
_cell.angle_beta   90.00
_cell.angle_gamma   90.00
#
_symmetry.space_group_name_H-M   'P 1'
#
loop_
_entity.id
_entity.type
_entity.pdbx_description
1 polymer ?
#
loop_
_entity_poly.entity_id
_entity_poly.type
_entity_poly.pdbx_seq_one_letter_code
_entity_poly.pdbx_strand_id
1 'polypeptide(L)'
;TDSVAEKLKELYPDVHLEIGKKILLNCFMIKIGEKSLFTKELENALERNEVDLVVHSLKDLPTVLPLGFTIGAVLKRENPQDAVVLHPKHAGKSLDLLPNKSIIGTSSLRRAAQLKKRFPHLEFKDIRGNLNTRLKKLDENNDFSAIILAAAGLQRMGWETRISQVLGPEDCMYAVGQGALAVEVRARDQDILEMVSVLHDPDTVLRCIAERAFLRHLEGGCSVPVAVHTEVKNSQLYLTGAVYSLDGSDSLKETMQTSIALDSQQEQVDEKVQRVGITALKVSGAAQDAAERLGVDLANLLLSKGAKEILTVARQLNDAR
;
A
#
# COMPACT_ATOMS: atom_id res chain seq x y z
N THR A 1 -7.07 4.23 -13.02
CA THR A 1 -8.41 4.58 -13.53
C THR A 1 -8.65 3.97 -14.88
N ASP A 2 -7.85 4.30 -15.90
CA ASP A 2 -8.07 3.78 -17.27
C ASP A 2 -8.07 2.24 -17.31
N SER A 3 -7.10 1.58 -16.69
CA SER A 3 -7.05 0.11 -16.59
C SER A 3 -8.24 -0.53 -15.86
N VAL A 4 -8.90 0.20 -14.96
CA VAL A 4 -10.12 -0.27 -14.28
C VAL A 4 -11.32 -0.07 -15.20
N ALA A 5 -11.40 1.08 -15.87
CA ALA A 5 -12.46 1.40 -16.82
C ALA A 5 -12.44 0.44 -18.03
N GLU A 6 -11.27 0.08 -18.55
CA GLU A 6 -11.11 -0.93 -19.61
C GLU A 6 -11.68 -2.29 -19.18
N LYS A 7 -11.29 -2.77 -17.99
CA LYS A 7 -11.84 -4.03 -17.45
C LYS A 7 -13.36 -3.98 -17.26
N LEU A 8 -13.89 -2.86 -16.78
CA LEU A 8 -15.34 -2.70 -16.63
C LEU A 8 -16.06 -2.67 -17.99
N LYS A 9 -15.48 -2.04 -19.02
CA LYS A 9 -16.03 -2.07 -20.39
C LYS A 9 -16.01 -3.46 -21.00
N GLU A 10 -14.96 -4.24 -20.76
CA GLU A 10 -14.88 -5.63 -21.22
C GLU A 10 -15.96 -6.51 -20.59
N LEU A 11 -16.24 -6.32 -19.30
CA LEU A 11 -17.23 -7.09 -18.55
C LEU A 11 -18.66 -6.60 -18.77
N TYR A 12 -18.85 -5.30 -19.00
CA TYR A 12 -20.14 -4.66 -19.20
C TYR A 12 -20.13 -3.77 -20.46
N PRO A 13 -20.16 -4.37 -21.68
CA PRO A 13 -20.06 -3.62 -22.93
C PRO A 13 -21.21 -2.62 -23.16
N ASP A 14 -22.38 -2.90 -22.58
CA ASP A 14 -23.58 -2.09 -22.71
C ASP A 14 -23.61 -0.89 -21.74
N VAL A 15 -22.68 -0.83 -20.79
CA VAL A 15 -22.59 0.27 -19.80
C VAL A 15 -21.76 1.41 -20.37
N HIS A 16 -22.35 2.62 -20.37
CA HIS A 16 -21.62 3.83 -20.72
C HIS A 16 -20.77 4.31 -19.53
N LEU A 17 -19.44 4.21 -19.64
CA LEU A 17 -18.51 4.71 -18.63
C LEU A 17 -17.92 6.07 -19.04
N GLU A 18 -18.16 7.08 -18.21
CA GLU A 18 -17.53 8.40 -18.31
C GLU A 18 -16.38 8.53 -17.29
N ILE A 19 -15.22 9.01 -17.74
CA ILE A 19 -14.07 9.24 -16.85
C ILE A 19 -14.04 10.71 -16.44
N GLY A 20 -14.39 10.97 -15.18
CA GLY A 20 -14.29 12.28 -14.56
C GLY A 20 -12.85 12.74 -14.29
N LYS A 21 -12.72 13.82 -13.51
CA LYS A 21 -11.44 14.49 -13.22
C LYS A 21 -10.40 13.53 -12.62
N LYS A 22 -9.26 13.36 -13.30
CA LYS A 22 -8.08 12.67 -12.74
C LYS A 22 -7.37 13.58 -11.73
N ILE A 23 -7.50 13.28 -10.44
CA ILE A 23 -6.72 13.94 -9.38
C ILE A 23 -5.44 13.14 -9.17
N LEU A 24 -4.31 13.71 -9.61
CA LEU A 24 -3.00 13.14 -9.31
C LEU A 24 -2.68 13.39 -7.83
N LEU A 25 -2.45 12.32 -7.05
CA LEU A 25 -1.88 12.43 -5.71
C LEU A 25 -0.45 12.99 -5.80
N ASN A 26 -0.36 14.31 -5.88
CA ASN A 26 0.91 15.03 -5.82
C ASN A 26 1.28 15.21 -4.35
N CYS A 27 2.32 14.49 -3.94
CA CYS A 27 3.00 14.60 -2.66
C CYS A 27 2.18 14.16 -1.43
N PHE A 28 2.80 13.29 -0.64
CA PHE A 28 2.68 13.27 0.82
C PHE A 28 2.97 14.69 1.35
N MET A 29 2.00 15.60 1.26
CA MET A 29 1.98 16.83 2.03
C MET A 29 1.48 16.47 3.42
N ILE A 30 2.35 15.85 4.22
CA ILE A 30 2.21 15.96 5.67
C ILE A 30 2.85 17.30 6.02
N LYS A 31 2.05 18.37 5.88
CA LYS A 31 2.27 19.61 6.60
C LYS A 31 0.97 19.91 7.32
N ILE A 32 0.99 19.64 8.63
CA ILE A 32 0.02 20.05 9.66
C ILE A 32 -1.42 19.51 9.44
N GLY A 33 -1.80 18.52 10.26
CA GLY A 33 -3.19 18.35 10.73
C GLY A 33 -4.19 17.58 9.85
N GLU A 34 -4.13 17.64 8.52
CA GLU A 34 -5.21 17.08 7.69
C GLU A 34 -4.77 15.85 6.88
N LYS A 35 -4.87 14.67 7.54
CA LYS A 35 -4.56 13.32 7.01
C LYS A 35 -5.36 12.90 5.75
N SER A 36 -6.25 13.74 5.22
CA SER A 36 -7.32 13.32 4.30
C SER A 36 -7.56 14.28 3.12
N LEU A 37 -6.72 15.30 2.90
CA LEU A 37 -7.09 16.41 2.02
C LEU A 37 -7.48 15.99 0.59
N PHE A 38 -6.81 14.96 0.04
CA PHE A 38 -7.00 14.54 -1.36
C PHE A 38 -8.08 13.48 -1.56
N THR A 39 -8.24 12.53 -0.64
CA THR A 39 -9.36 11.58 -0.71
C THR A 39 -10.67 12.31 -0.46
N LYS A 40 -10.67 13.34 0.41
CA LYS A 40 -11.86 14.14 0.74
C LYS A 40 -12.52 14.80 -0.46
N GLU A 41 -11.76 15.31 -1.44
CA GLU A 41 -12.37 15.89 -2.65
C GLU A 41 -13.12 14.83 -3.48
N LEU A 42 -12.56 13.63 -3.58
CA LEU A 42 -13.15 12.51 -4.32
C LEU A 42 -14.33 11.89 -3.55
N GLU A 43 -14.21 11.76 -2.23
CA GLU A 43 -15.26 11.35 -1.31
C GLU A 43 -16.46 12.33 -1.35
N ASN A 44 -16.21 13.65 -1.39
CA ASN A 44 -17.28 14.64 -1.57
C ASN A 44 -18.01 14.48 -2.90
N ALA A 45 -17.28 14.14 -3.98
CA ALA A 45 -17.89 13.87 -5.29
C ALA A 45 -18.75 12.59 -5.26
N LEU A 46 -18.30 11.53 -4.57
CA LEU A 46 -19.10 10.33 -4.32
C LEU A 46 -20.35 10.64 -3.50
N GLU A 47 -20.22 11.44 -2.43
CA GLU A 47 -21.33 11.85 -1.55
C GLU A 47 -22.41 12.65 -2.30
N ARG A 48 -21.98 13.53 -3.21
CA ARG A 48 -22.85 14.37 -4.04
C ARG A 48 -23.43 13.65 -5.25
N ASN A 49 -23.09 12.38 -5.46
CA ASN A 49 -23.41 11.61 -6.68
C ASN A 49 -22.89 12.30 -7.96
N GLU A 50 -21.77 13.02 -7.88
CA GLU A 50 -21.08 13.57 -9.06
C GLU A 50 -20.29 12.47 -9.80
N VAL A 51 -19.87 11.43 -9.08
CA VAL A 51 -19.23 10.22 -9.60
C VAL A 51 -19.76 9.00 -8.85
N ASP A 52 -19.69 7.81 -9.46
CA ASP A 52 -20.17 6.56 -8.85
C ASP A 52 -19.10 5.73 -8.18
N LEU A 53 -17.86 5.83 -8.67
CA LEU A 53 -16.71 5.11 -8.17
C LEU A 53 -15.44 5.92 -8.34
N VAL A 54 -14.46 5.65 -7.47
CA VAL A 54 -13.14 6.28 -7.51
C VAL A 54 -12.05 5.21 -7.42
N VAL A 55 -10.98 5.36 -8.20
CA VAL A 55 -9.88 4.39 -8.25
C VAL A 55 -8.66 4.94 -7.52
N HIS A 56 -8.15 4.18 -6.56
CA HIS A 56 -7.00 4.53 -5.73
C HIS A 56 -5.90 3.46 -5.83
N SER A 57 -4.66 3.86 -5.51
CA SER A 57 -3.71 2.88 -4.98
C SER A 57 -4.11 2.56 -3.55
N LEU A 58 -4.26 1.28 -3.21
CA LEU A 58 -4.83 0.90 -1.91
C LEU A 58 -4.02 1.41 -0.71
N LYS A 59 -2.70 1.50 -0.85
CA LYS A 59 -1.80 2.04 0.19
C LYS A 59 -2.05 3.51 0.54
N ASP A 60 -2.73 4.26 -0.33
CA ASP A 60 -3.02 5.68 -0.13
C ASP A 60 -4.40 5.87 0.56
N LEU A 61 -5.19 4.80 0.70
CA LEU A 61 -6.45 4.83 1.45
C LEU A 61 -6.21 4.54 2.95
N PRO A 62 -6.83 5.32 3.86
CA PRO A 62 -6.74 5.04 5.29
C PRO A 62 -7.34 3.66 5.63
N THR A 63 -6.92 3.08 6.76
CA THR A 63 -7.47 1.80 7.23
C THR A 63 -8.91 1.91 7.75
N VAL A 64 -9.34 3.13 8.08
CA VAL A 64 -10.71 3.50 8.45
C VAL A 64 -11.20 4.51 7.43
N LEU A 65 -12.18 4.14 6.62
CA LEU A 65 -12.84 5.04 5.68
C LEU A 65 -13.90 5.89 6.41
N PRO A 66 -14.25 7.08 5.89
CA PRO A 66 -15.35 7.86 6.43
C PRO A 66 -16.68 7.10 6.33
N LEU A 67 -17.64 7.47 7.19
CA LEU A 67 -18.96 6.86 7.19
C LEU A 67 -19.64 7.06 5.83
N GLY A 68 -20.21 5.99 5.28
CA GLY A 68 -20.92 6.04 3.99
C GLY A 68 -20.09 5.60 2.79
N PHE A 69 -18.78 5.36 2.94
CA PHE A 69 -17.91 4.83 1.88
C PHE A 69 -17.38 3.44 2.21
N THR A 70 -17.02 2.70 1.16
CA THR A 70 -16.37 1.38 1.27
C THR A 70 -15.49 1.12 0.05
N ILE A 71 -14.50 0.24 0.21
CA ILE A 71 -13.74 -0.32 -0.90
C ILE A 71 -14.55 -1.48 -1.49
N GLY A 72 -15.24 -1.19 -2.59
CA GLY A 72 -16.09 -2.15 -3.31
C GLY A 72 -15.32 -3.15 -4.15
N ALA A 73 -14.07 -2.85 -4.53
CA ALA A 73 -13.19 -3.79 -5.24
C ALA A 73 -11.72 -3.64 -4.85
N VAL A 74 -11.01 -4.76 -4.72
CA VAL A 74 -9.55 -4.83 -4.63
C VAL A 74 -9.03 -5.69 -5.78
N LEU A 75 -8.38 -5.06 -6.74
CA LEU A 75 -7.93 -5.70 -7.96
C LEU A 75 -6.70 -6.56 -7.72
N LYS A 76 -6.46 -7.52 -8.63
CA LYS A 76 -5.24 -8.35 -8.67
C LYS A 76 -3.98 -7.51 -8.45
N ARG A 77 -3.18 -7.91 -7.48
CA ARG A 77 -1.96 -7.19 -7.07
C ARG A 77 -0.88 -7.26 -8.14
N GLU A 78 -0.34 -6.11 -8.51
CA GLU A 78 0.93 -6.02 -9.23
C GLU A 78 2.11 -6.20 -8.26
N ASN A 79 3.35 -6.04 -8.75
CA ASN A 79 4.54 -6.23 -7.92
C ASN A 79 4.50 -5.31 -6.68
N PRO A 80 4.38 -5.86 -5.46
CA PRO A 80 4.27 -5.06 -4.24
C PRO A 80 5.62 -4.51 -3.76
N GLN A 81 6.74 -4.98 -4.32
CA GLN A 81 8.08 -4.65 -3.86
C GLN A 81 8.46 -3.20 -4.15
N ASP A 82 9.43 -2.71 -3.37
CA ASP A 82 10.11 -1.47 -3.68
C ASP A 82 11.21 -1.74 -4.72
N ALA A 83 11.50 -0.72 -5.53
CA ALA A 83 12.47 -0.78 -6.61
C ALA A 83 13.45 0.38 -6.50
N VAL A 84 14.70 0.10 -6.88
CA VAL A 84 15.79 1.06 -6.99
C VAL A 84 15.88 1.52 -8.43
N VAL A 85 15.92 2.84 -8.62
CA VAL A 85 16.33 3.44 -9.90
C VAL A 85 17.65 4.14 -9.64
N LEU A 86 18.71 3.68 -10.30
CA LEU A 86 20.04 4.25 -10.18
C LEU A 86 20.21 5.46 -11.10
N HIS A 87 21.02 6.41 -10.63
CA HIS A 87 21.53 7.47 -11.49
C HIS A 87 22.29 6.83 -12.66
N PRO A 88 22.19 7.35 -13.91
CA PRO A 88 22.85 6.76 -15.09
C PRO A 88 24.35 6.44 -14.91
N LYS A 89 25.10 7.29 -14.19
CA LYS A 89 26.51 7.08 -13.77
C LYS A 89 26.79 5.80 -12.97
N HIS A 90 25.76 5.17 -12.41
CA HIS A 90 25.86 3.94 -11.63
C HIS A 90 25.13 2.77 -12.29
N ALA A 91 24.79 2.88 -13.58
CA ALA A 91 24.14 1.81 -14.33
C ALA A 91 24.85 0.46 -14.16
N GLY A 92 24.08 -0.61 -13.94
CA GLY A 92 24.58 -1.97 -13.75
C GLY A 92 25.07 -2.31 -12.34
N LYS A 93 25.01 -1.36 -11.38
CA LYS A 93 25.30 -1.64 -9.96
C LYS A 93 24.03 -2.05 -9.20
N SER A 94 24.21 -2.54 -7.97
CA SER A 94 23.17 -2.65 -6.94
C SER A 94 23.46 -1.67 -5.80
N LEU A 95 22.54 -1.54 -4.83
CA LEU A 95 22.78 -0.69 -3.65
C LEU A 95 24.04 -1.09 -2.88
N ASP A 96 24.33 -2.38 -2.73
CA ASP A 96 25.54 -2.87 -2.03
C ASP A 96 26.86 -2.43 -2.70
N LEU A 97 26.82 -2.10 -4.00
CA LEU A 97 27.99 -1.74 -4.80
C LEU A 97 28.14 -0.23 -4.98
N LEU A 98 27.26 0.56 -4.37
CA LEU A 98 27.39 2.02 -4.38
C LEU A 98 28.53 2.48 -3.47
N PRO A 99 29.28 3.53 -3.84
CA PRO A 99 30.31 4.10 -2.98
C PRO A 99 29.75 4.51 -1.60
N ASN A 100 30.60 4.43 -0.57
CA ASN A 100 30.26 4.93 0.75
C ASN A 100 29.78 6.39 0.67
N LYS A 101 28.76 6.72 1.47
CA LYS A 101 28.08 8.01 1.53
C LYS A 101 27.33 8.41 0.25
N SER A 102 27.07 7.47 -0.65
CA SER A 102 26.14 7.71 -1.77
C SER A 102 24.76 8.08 -1.25
N ILE A 103 24.14 9.08 -1.87
CA ILE A 103 22.87 9.65 -1.40
C ILE A 103 21.71 8.96 -2.12
N ILE A 104 20.79 8.38 -1.34
CA ILE A 104 19.60 7.68 -1.80
C ILE A 104 18.35 8.52 -1.51
N GLY A 105 17.57 8.81 -2.56
CA GLY A 105 16.37 9.63 -2.48
C GLY A 105 15.13 8.84 -2.08
N THR A 106 14.58 9.12 -0.90
CA THR A 106 13.25 8.64 -0.48
C THR A 106 12.67 9.53 0.61
N SER A 107 11.39 9.90 0.47
CA SER A 107 10.63 10.59 1.53
C SER A 107 9.75 9.64 2.36
N SER A 108 9.84 8.33 2.13
CA SER A 108 9.12 7.34 2.94
C SER A 108 9.95 6.96 4.15
N LEU A 109 9.41 7.21 5.35
CA LEU A 109 10.05 6.82 6.62
C LEU A 109 10.26 5.31 6.69
N ARG A 110 9.27 4.52 6.25
CA ARG A 110 9.35 3.05 6.12
C ARG A 110 10.56 2.59 5.31
N ARG A 111 10.77 3.20 4.13
CA ARG A 111 11.91 2.86 3.26
C ARG A 111 13.23 3.30 3.90
N ALA A 112 13.29 4.54 4.39
CA ALA A 112 14.49 5.11 4.97
C ALA A 112 14.97 4.29 6.19
N ALA A 113 14.08 3.93 7.12
CA ALA A 113 14.43 3.16 8.31
C ALA A 113 15.01 1.77 7.96
N GLN A 114 14.33 1.03 7.08
CA GLN A 114 14.78 -0.31 6.66
C GLN A 114 16.12 -0.25 5.93
N LEU A 115 16.26 0.69 4.99
CA LEU A 115 17.45 0.77 4.15
C LEU A 115 18.66 1.36 4.90
N LYS A 116 18.47 2.25 5.87
CA LYS A 116 19.54 2.68 6.79
C LYS A 116 20.09 1.50 7.59
N LYS A 117 19.19 0.66 8.10
CA LYS A 117 19.57 -0.56 8.83
C LYS A 117 20.34 -1.54 7.93
N ARG A 118 19.84 -1.77 6.71
CA ARG A 118 20.42 -2.75 5.76
C ARG A 118 21.70 -2.27 5.07
N PHE A 119 21.80 -0.97 4.80
CA PHE A 119 22.89 -0.33 4.07
C PHE A 119 23.47 0.86 4.86
N PRO A 120 24.14 0.62 6.01
CA PRO A 120 24.61 1.69 6.89
C PRO A 120 25.71 2.58 6.28
N HIS A 121 26.30 2.15 5.16
CA HIS A 121 27.30 2.92 4.41
C HIS A 121 26.67 3.97 3.47
N LEU A 122 25.35 3.99 3.28
CA LEU A 122 24.62 4.90 2.40
C LEU A 122 23.93 6.02 3.19
N GLU A 123 23.74 7.17 2.55
CA GLU A 123 22.99 8.30 3.10
C GLU A 123 21.58 8.37 2.50
N PHE A 124 20.59 8.80 3.28
CA PHE A 124 19.19 8.87 2.82
C PHE A 124 18.66 10.30 2.97
N LYS A 125 18.19 10.88 1.86
CA LYS A 125 17.63 12.24 1.82
C LYS A 125 16.25 12.25 1.18
N ASP A 126 15.43 13.22 1.59
CA ASP A 126 14.08 13.37 1.05
C ASP A 126 14.14 13.77 -0.44
N ILE A 127 13.24 13.19 -1.23
CA ILE A 127 13.00 13.61 -2.61
C ILE A 127 11.50 13.82 -2.84
N ARG A 128 11.15 15.06 -3.20
CA ARG A 128 9.76 15.49 -3.42
C ARG A 128 9.42 15.63 -4.90
N GLY A 129 8.13 15.52 -5.19
CA GLY A 129 7.56 15.55 -6.55
C GLY A 129 6.84 14.25 -6.89
N ASN A 130 6.12 14.25 -8.01
CA ASN A 130 5.56 13.03 -8.60
C ASN A 130 6.67 12.18 -9.26
N LEU A 131 6.30 11.02 -9.81
CA LEU A 131 7.25 10.07 -10.38
C LEU A 131 8.15 10.69 -11.46
N ASN A 132 7.54 11.43 -12.40
CA ASN A 132 8.24 12.18 -13.45
C ASN A 132 9.27 13.15 -12.86
N THR A 133 8.85 14.00 -11.91
CA THR A 133 9.75 14.99 -11.28
C THR A 133 10.89 14.33 -10.54
N ARG A 134 10.66 13.19 -9.88
CA ARG A 134 11.71 12.46 -9.14
C ARG A 134 12.73 11.83 -10.07
N LEU A 135 12.28 11.22 -11.17
CA LEU A 135 13.19 10.65 -12.18
C LEU A 135 13.98 11.75 -12.87
N LYS A 136 13.34 12.87 -13.22
CA LYS A 136 14.03 14.04 -13.77
C LYS A 136 15.14 14.56 -12.84
N LYS A 137 14.84 14.70 -11.54
CA LYS A 137 15.85 15.06 -10.52
C LYS A 137 17.00 14.06 -10.41
N LEU A 138 16.71 12.77 -10.53
CA LEU A 138 17.74 11.73 -10.54
C LEU A 138 18.61 11.81 -11.79
N ASP A 139 18.03 12.11 -12.95
CA ASP A 139 18.75 12.08 -14.22
C ASP A 139 19.56 13.36 -14.46
N GLU A 140 19.05 14.51 -14.03
CA GLU A 140 19.64 15.83 -14.29
C GLU A 140 20.59 16.30 -13.17
N ASN A 141 20.33 15.93 -11.91
CA ASN A 141 21.12 16.39 -10.78
C ASN A 141 22.02 15.28 -10.25
N ASN A 142 23.21 15.67 -9.78
CA ASN A 142 24.12 14.75 -9.07
C ASN A 142 23.80 14.65 -7.57
N ASP A 143 22.61 15.08 -7.14
CA ASP A 143 22.19 15.09 -5.74
C ASP A 143 21.90 13.69 -5.20
N PHE A 144 21.53 12.75 -6.09
CA PHE A 144 21.12 11.40 -5.74
C PHE A 144 21.86 10.38 -6.60
N SER A 145 22.45 9.36 -5.96
CA SER A 145 23.00 8.18 -6.62
C SER A 145 21.91 7.17 -7.00
N ALA A 146 20.80 7.17 -6.27
CA ALA A 146 19.63 6.36 -6.55
C ALA A 146 18.36 6.99 -5.94
N ILE A 147 17.19 6.56 -6.38
CA ILE A 147 15.92 6.81 -5.69
C ILE A 147 15.16 5.49 -5.48
N ILE A 148 14.32 5.46 -4.44
CA ILE A 148 13.49 4.29 -4.13
C ILE A 148 12.02 4.57 -4.44
N LEU A 149 11.45 3.73 -5.29
CA LEU A 149 10.08 3.84 -5.81
C LEU A 149 9.32 2.52 -5.62
N ALA A 150 8.02 2.51 -5.87
CA ALA A 150 7.25 1.26 -5.88
C ALA A 150 7.38 0.62 -7.28
N ALA A 151 7.65 -0.68 -7.36
CA ALA A 151 7.79 -1.38 -8.64
C ALA A 151 6.53 -1.26 -9.50
N ALA A 152 5.35 -1.50 -8.93
CA ALA A 152 4.07 -1.33 -9.62
C ALA A 152 3.86 0.10 -10.19
N GLY A 153 4.37 1.13 -9.50
CA GLY A 153 4.26 2.51 -9.99
C GLY A 153 5.09 2.77 -11.26
N LEU A 154 6.26 2.13 -11.37
CA LEU A 154 7.10 2.19 -12.57
C LEU A 154 6.51 1.35 -13.71
N GLN A 155 5.99 0.16 -13.38
CA GLN A 155 5.32 -0.73 -14.33
C GLN A 155 4.12 -0.06 -15.01
N ARG A 156 3.22 0.54 -14.23
CA ARG A 156 2.04 1.25 -14.76
C ARG A 156 2.38 2.42 -15.70
N MET A 157 3.59 2.98 -15.56
CA MET A 157 4.06 4.08 -16.41
C MET A 157 4.85 3.59 -17.63
N GLY A 158 5.02 2.27 -17.82
CA GLY A 158 5.84 1.69 -18.88
C GLY A 158 7.34 1.93 -18.68
N TRP A 159 7.78 2.06 -17.43
CA TRP A 159 9.17 2.37 -17.06
C TRP A 159 9.85 1.19 -16.36
N GLU A 160 9.48 -0.04 -16.68
CA GLU A 160 10.11 -1.24 -16.12
C GLU A 160 11.61 -1.28 -16.39
N THR A 161 12.03 -0.79 -17.56
CA THR A 161 13.44 -0.74 -17.98
C THR A 161 14.29 0.21 -17.13
N ARG A 162 13.66 1.11 -16.35
CA ARG A 162 14.34 1.99 -15.39
C ARG A 162 14.68 1.27 -14.08
N ILE A 163 14.04 0.14 -13.78
CA ILE A 163 14.27 -0.61 -12.55
C ILE A 163 15.66 -1.23 -12.60
N SER A 164 16.56 -0.76 -11.73
CA SER A 164 17.93 -1.28 -11.62
C SER A 164 18.02 -2.47 -10.67
N GLN A 165 17.21 -2.48 -9.61
CA GLN A 165 17.14 -3.55 -8.62
C GLN A 165 15.73 -3.58 -8.02
N VAL A 166 15.18 -4.77 -7.82
CA VAL A 166 13.96 -4.98 -7.03
C VAL A 166 14.36 -5.44 -5.64
N LEU A 167 13.82 -4.79 -4.60
CA LEU A 167 14.18 -5.05 -3.21
C LEU A 167 13.33 -6.20 -2.66
N GLY A 168 14.00 -7.28 -2.25
CA GLY A 168 13.37 -8.40 -1.59
C GLY A 168 12.93 -8.06 -0.15
N PRO A 169 12.16 -8.94 0.50
CA PRO A 169 11.70 -8.73 1.88
C PRO A 169 12.84 -8.62 2.90
N GLU A 170 14.02 -9.17 2.61
CA GLU A 170 15.22 -9.02 3.45
C GLU A 170 15.87 -7.63 3.35
N ASP A 171 15.69 -6.93 2.23
CA ASP A 171 16.23 -5.58 2.04
C ASP A 171 15.20 -4.50 2.41
N CYS A 172 13.95 -4.65 1.97
CA CYS A 172 12.88 -3.69 2.23
C CYS A 172 11.49 -4.32 2.06
N MET A 173 10.82 -4.61 3.17
CA MET A 173 9.41 -4.99 3.18
C MET A 173 8.52 -3.80 2.77
N TYR A 174 7.43 -4.09 2.08
CA TYR A 174 6.61 -3.09 1.41
C TYR A 174 5.57 -2.43 2.31
N ALA A 175 4.93 -1.37 1.82
CA ALA A 175 3.82 -0.73 2.50
C ALA A 175 2.54 -1.58 2.38
N VAL A 176 1.69 -1.51 3.39
CA VAL A 176 0.34 -2.10 3.41
C VAL A 176 -0.44 -1.69 2.15
N GLY A 177 -0.99 -2.67 1.43
CA GLY A 177 -1.74 -2.45 0.19
C GLY A 177 -0.90 -2.01 -1.02
N GLN A 178 0.44 -1.96 -0.93
CA GLN A 178 1.28 -1.57 -2.06
C GLN A 178 1.13 -2.56 -3.22
N GLY A 179 0.99 -2.04 -4.45
CA GLY A 179 0.79 -2.85 -5.66
C GLY A 179 -0.68 -3.16 -5.97
N ALA A 180 -1.59 -3.06 -5.01
CA ALA A 180 -3.03 -3.22 -5.24
C ALA A 180 -3.69 -1.89 -5.66
N LEU A 181 -4.64 -1.98 -6.58
CA LEU A 181 -5.60 -0.91 -6.86
C LEU A 181 -6.91 -1.22 -6.12
N ALA A 182 -7.56 -0.17 -5.65
CA ALA A 182 -8.82 -0.23 -4.94
C ALA A 182 -9.86 0.65 -5.63
N VAL A 183 -11.11 0.20 -5.63
CA VAL A 183 -12.26 0.98 -6.09
C VAL A 183 -13.09 1.36 -4.86
N GLU A 184 -13.12 2.66 -4.56
CA GLU A 184 -13.94 3.24 -3.50
C GLU A 184 -15.31 3.63 -4.08
N VAL A 185 -16.37 3.30 -3.33
CA VAL A 185 -17.77 3.50 -3.72
C VAL A 185 -18.59 3.88 -2.49
N ARG A 186 -19.83 4.33 -2.72
CA ARG A 186 -20.81 4.52 -1.64
C ARG A 186 -21.21 3.18 -1.02
N ALA A 187 -21.15 3.05 0.30
CA ALA A 187 -21.42 1.81 1.02
C ALA A 187 -22.87 1.32 0.91
N ARG A 188 -23.81 2.21 0.59
CA ARG A 188 -25.24 1.88 0.43
C ARG A 188 -25.65 1.61 -1.02
N ASP A 189 -24.74 1.83 -1.97
CA ASP A 189 -25.02 1.71 -3.40
C ASP A 189 -24.79 0.27 -3.86
N GLN A 190 -25.85 -0.55 -3.79
CA GLN A 190 -25.76 -1.99 -4.06
C GLN A 190 -25.48 -2.27 -5.53
N ASP A 191 -26.06 -1.49 -6.45
CA ASP A 191 -25.89 -1.67 -7.89
C ASP A 191 -24.41 -1.50 -8.28
N ILE A 192 -23.77 -0.43 -7.78
CA ILE A 192 -22.35 -0.19 -8.01
C ILE A 192 -21.49 -1.23 -7.31
N LEU A 193 -21.81 -1.60 -6.06
CA LEU A 193 -21.07 -2.65 -5.32
C LEU A 193 -21.09 -3.98 -6.06
N GLU A 194 -22.25 -4.40 -6.56
CA GLU A 194 -22.40 -5.63 -7.33
C GLU A 194 -21.63 -5.54 -8.64
N MET A 195 -21.73 -4.42 -9.36
CA MET A 195 -21.00 -4.17 -10.59
C MET A 195 -19.49 -4.29 -10.40
N VAL A 196 -18.91 -3.64 -9.39
CA VAL A 196 -17.44 -3.64 -9.17
C VAL A 196 -16.94 -4.92 -8.49
N SER A 197 -17.82 -5.71 -7.84
CA SER A 197 -17.43 -6.93 -7.11
C SER A 197 -16.69 -7.96 -7.96
N VAL A 198 -16.95 -7.99 -9.27
CA VAL A 198 -16.29 -8.87 -10.25
C VAL A 198 -14.79 -8.57 -10.41
N LEU A 199 -14.36 -7.38 -10.02
CA LEU A 199 -12.97 -6.94 -10.11
C LEU A 199 -12.11 -7.44 -8.94
N HIS A 200 -12.73 -7.99 -7.89
CA HIS A 200 -12.00 -8.57 -6.76
C HIS A 200 -11.11 -9.72 -7.20
N ASP A 201 -9.86 -9.68 -6.76
CA ASP A 201 -8.97 -10.83 -6.77
C ASP A 201 -8.94 -11.44 -5.36
N PRO A 202 -9.47 -12.66 -5.14
CA PRO A 202 -9.63 -13.22 -3.80
C PRO A 202 -8.34 -13.26 -2.98
N ASP A 203 -7.23 -13.68 -3.57
CA ASP A 203 -5.93 -13.72 -2.90
C ASP A 203 -5.47 -12.32 -2.49
N THR A 204 -5.61 -11.34 -3.38
CA THR A 204 -5.24 -9.96 -3.07
C THR A 204 -6.15 -9.37 -1.99
N VAL A 205 -7.46 -9.66 -2.00
CA VAL A 205 -8.41 -9.24 -0.97
C VAL A 205 -7.97 -9.73 0.39
N LEU A 206 -7.74 -11.05 0.55
CA LEU A 206 -7.37 -11.65 1.83
C LEU A 206 -6.04 -11.10 2.36
N ARG A 207 -5.04 -10.98 1.49
CA ARG A 207 -3.74 -10.37 1.84
C ARG A 207 -3.91 -8.93 2.31
N CYS A 208 -4.70 -8.13 1.59
CA CYS A 208 -4.91 -6.72 1.92
C CYS A 208 -5.74 -6.53 3.20
N ILE A 209 -6.70 -7.41 3.48
CA ILE A 209 -7.45 -7.41 4.75
C ILE A 209 -6.48 -7.63 5.91
N ALA A 210 -5.63 -8.66 5.85
CA ALA A 210 -4.66 -8.95 6.90
C ALA A 210 -3.68 -7.79 7.12
N GLU A 211 -3.12 -7.23 6.04
CA GLU A 211 -2.20 -6.08 6.12
C GLU A 211 -2.86 -4.82 6.71
N ARG A 212 -4.10 -4.52 6.30
CA ARG A 212 -4.83 -3.34 6.80
C ARG A 212 -5.28 -3.52 8.24
N ALA A 213 -5.67 -4.73 8.64
CA ALA A 213 -6.02 -5.07 10.02
C ALA A 213 -4.81 -4.90 10.95
N PHE A 214 -3.66 -5.43 10.53
CA PHE A 214 -2.39 -5.23 11.22
C PHE A 214 -2.06 -3.75 11.43
N LEU A 215 -2.12 -2.95 10.36
CA LEU A 215 -1.80 -1.52 10.44
C LEU A 215 -2.80 -0.73 11.31
N ARG A 216 -4.10 -1.03 11.17
CA ARG A 216 -5.17 -0.41 11.95
C ARG A 216 -4.96 -0.65 13.44
N HIS A 217 -4.64 -1.89 13.82
CA HIS A 217 -4.51 -2.30 15.21
C HIS A 217 -3.23 -1.78 15.88
N LEU A 218 -2.14 -1.61 15.12
CA LEU A 218 -0.94 -0.90 15.58
C LEU A 218 -1.16 0.62 15.76
N GLU A 219 -2.37 1.12 15.47
CA GLU A 219 -2.70 2.54 15.34
C GLU A 219 -1.77 3.28 14.38
N GLY A 220 -1.13 2.55 13.47
CA GLY A 220 -0.11 3.06 12.57
C GLY A 220 -0.76 3.87 11.46
N GLY A 221 -0.66 5.20 11.53
CA GLY A 221 -0.98 6.03 10.37
C GLY A 221 0.07 5.91 9.26
N CYS A 222 -0.16 6.57 8.13
CA CYS A 222 0.81 6.70 7.03
C CYS A 222 2.18 7.32 7.44
N SER A 223 2.28 7.89 8.64
CA SER A 223 3.45 8.61 9.15
C SER A 223 4.35 7.77 10.06
N VAL A 224 4.16 6.45 10.13
CA VAL A 224 5.04 5.56 10.89
C VAL A 224 5.75 4.54 9.99
N PRO A 225 6.99 4.14 10.33
CA PRO A 225 7.75 3.16 9.57
C PRO A 225 7.28 1.72 9.87
N VAL A 226 6.06 1.40 9.40
CA VAL A 226 5.48 0.05 9.45
C VAL A 226 5.60 -0.60 8.07
N ALA A 227 6.01 -1.87 8.03
CA ALA A 227 6.15 -2.63 6.79
C ALA A 227 5.51 -4.01 6.91
N VAL A 228 5.14 -4.59 5.77
CA VAL A 228 4.52 -5.91 5.69
C VAL A 228 5.07 -6.71 4.52
N HIS A 229 4.94 -8.03 4.62
CA HIS A 229 5.07 -8.98 3.53
C HIS A 229 3.99 -10.06 3.68
N THR A 230 3.18 -10.27 2.64
CA THR A 230 2.19 -11.34 2.57
C THR A 230 2.40 -12.26 1.38
N GLU A 231 2.11 -13.53 1.61
CA GLU A 231 2.11 -14.59 0.60
C GLU A 231 0.93 -15.53 0.87
N VAL A 232 0.28 -16.00 -0.20
CA VAL A 232 -0.71 -17.09 -0.14
C VAL A 232 -0.09 -18.31 -0.80
N LYS A 233 0.01 -19.42 -0.06
CA LYS A 233 0.58 -20.67 -0.56
C LYS A 233 -0.12 -21.85 0.09
N ASN A 234 -0.57 -22.82 -0.70
CA ASN A 234 -1.22 -24.05 -0.21
C ASN A 234 -2.37 -23.77 0.79
N SER A 235 -3.25 -22.82 0.47
CA SER A 235 -4.37 -22.39 1.34
C SER A 235 -3.95 -21.85 2.71
N GLN A 236 -2.70 -21.41 2.85
CA GLN A 236 -2.19 -20.67 4.00
C GLN A 236 -1.90 -19.23 3.58
N LEU A 237 -2.39 -18.28 4.39
CA LEU A 237 -2.01 -16.88 4.30
C LEU A 237 -0.91 -16.62 5.32
N TYR A 238 0.24 -16.17 4.82
CA TYR A 238 1.38 -15.75 5.62
C TYR A 238 1.38 -14.23 5.71
N LEU A 239 1.59 -13.69 6.92
CA LEU A 239 1.78 -12.27 7.17
C LEU A 239 3.03 -12.09 8.02
N THR A 240 4.04 -11.44 7.44
CA THR A 240 5.17 -10.87 8.14
C THR A 240 4.92 -9.38 8.33
N GLY A 241 5.11 -8.88 9.54
CA GLY A 241 4.90 -7.48 9.90
C GLY A 241 6.10 -6.96 10.69
N ALA A 242 6.48 -5.72 10.45
CA ALA A 242 7.54 -5.08 11.21
C ALA A 242 7.29 -3.59 11.48
N VAL A 243 7.87 -3.14 12.59
CA VAL A 243 7.99 -1.73 12.98
C VAL A 243 9.46 -1.38 13.16
N TYR A 244 9.81 -0.13 12.86
CA TYR A 244 11.19 0.36 12.96
C TYR A 244 11.23 1.70 13.71
N SER A 245 12.36 2.06 14.30
CA SER A 245 12.67 3.46 14.65
C SER A 245 12.97 4.27 13.36
N LEU A 246 12.96 5.61 13.42
CA LEU A 246 13.18 6.44 12.22
C LEU A 246 14.59 6.31 11.62
N ASP A 247 15.58 5.97 12.45
CA ASP A 247 16.95 5.69 12.05
C ASP A 247 17.18 4.22 11.69
N GLY A 248 16.25 3.33 12.05
CA GLY A 248 16.30 1.89 11.80
C GLY A 248 17.14 1.10 12.81
N SER A 249 17.64 1.72 13.88
CA SER A 249 18.43 1.04 14.93
C SER A 249 17.59 0.00 15.69
N ASP A 250 16.37 0.38 16.07
CA ASP A 250 15.40 -0.52 16.70
C ASP A 250 14.40 -1.06 15.68
N SER A 251 14.07 -2.35 15.79
CA SER A 251 13.02 -2.96 14.99
C SER A 251 12.45 -4.20 15.63
N LEU A 252 11.14 -4.43 15.44
CA LEU A 252 10.50 -5.71 15.73
C LEU A 252 9.94 -6.27 14.43
N LYS A 253 10.19 -7.55 14.16
CA LYS A 253 9.72 -8.27 12.96
C LYS A 253 9.23 -9.64 13.38
N GLU A 254 7.97 -9.95 13.07
CA GLU A 254 7.36 -11.24 13.38
C GLU A 254 6.59 -11.76 12.19
N THR A 255 6.36 -13.07 12.15
CA THR A 255 5.56 -13.73 11.10
C THR A 255 4.54 -14.63 11.74
N MET A 256 3.31 -14.55 11.24
CA MET A 256 2.22 -15.46 11.58
C MET A 256 1.58 -15.99 10.30
N GLN A 257 0.82 -17.08 10.42
CA GLN A 257 0.08 -17.66 9.32
C GLN A 257 -1.30 -18.11 9.80
N THR A 258 -2.24 -18.22 8.86
CA THR A 258 -3.56 -18.81 9.12
C THR A 258 -4.03 -19.62 7.92
N SER A 259 -4.88 -20.61 8.18
CA SER A 259 -5.59 -21.33 7.12
C SER A 259 -6.68 -20.43 6.53
N ILE A 260 -6.71 -20.36 5.21
CA ILE A 260 -7.76 -19.68 4.43
C ILE A 260 -8.46 -20.66 3.49
N ALA A 261 -8.48 -21.95 3.86
CA ALA A 261 -9.13 -22.99 3.08
C ALA A 261 -10.57 -22.58 2.73
N LEU A 262 -10.86 -22.56 1.44
CA LEU A 262 -12.19 -22.34 0.90
C LEU A 262 -12.98 -23.62 1.16
N ASP A 263 -13.71 -23.71 2.27
CA ASP A 263 -14.66 -24.79 2.43
C ASP A 263 -15.74 -24.62 1.36
N SER A 264 -15.68 -25.51 0.36
CA SER A 264 -16.55 -25.54 -0.81
C SER A 264 -17.96 -26.06 -0.48
N GLN A 265 -18.47 -25.72 0.70
CA GLN A 265 -19.83 -26.04 1.13
C GLN A 265 -20.55 -24.75 1.49
N GLN A 266 -21.24 -24.18 0.50
CA GLN A 266 -22.31 -23.17 0.66
C GLN A 266 -22.16 -22.30 1.92
N GLU A 267 -21.06 -21.58 2.04
CA GLU A 267 -20.96 -20.56 3.07
C GLU A 267 -21.91 -19.43 2.67
N GLN A 268 -22.83 -19.09 3.57
CA GLN A 268 -23.61 -17.87 3.46
C GLN A 268 -22.61 -16.73 3.29
N VAL A 269 -22.62 -16.11 2.11
CA VAL A 269 -21.98 -14.80 1.92
C VAL A 269 -22.60 -13.90 2.96
N ASP A 270 -21.82 -13.57 3.98
CA ASP A 270 -22.28 -12.72 5.07
C ASP A 270 -22.68 -11.36 4.47
N GLU A 271 -23.98 -11.11 4.41
CA GLU A 271 -24.51 -9.90 3.79
C GLU A 271 -23.97 -8.68 4.55
N LYS A 272 -23.13 -7.90 3.86
CA LYS A 272 -22.85 -6.49 4.15
C LYS A 272 -21.95 -6.20 5.37
N VAL A 273 -21.02 -7.08 5.72
CA VAL A 273 -19.96 -6.74 6.69
C VAL A 273 -18.72 -6.20 5.97
N GLN A 274 -18.41 -4.92 6.22
CA GLN A 274 -17.12 -4.36 5.83
C GLN A 274 -16.02 -4.79 6.80
N ARG A 275 -14.89 -5.25 6.27
CA ARG A 275 -13.70 -5.60 7.06
C ARG A 275 -12.58 -4.66 6.69
N VAL A 276 -12.08 -3.91 7.67
CA VAL A 276 -11.08 -2.85 7.44
C VAL A 276 -11.37 -1.94 6.22
N GLY A 277 -12.65 -1.61 6.05
CA GLY A 277 -13.16 -0.76 4.97
C GLY A 277 -13.31 -1.44 3.61
N ILE A 278 -13.19 -2.77 3.53
CA ILE A 278 -13.38 -3.55 2.30
C ILE A 278 -14.72 -4.29 2.36
N THR A 279 -15.52 -4.18 1.31
CA THR A 279 -16.73 -4.97 1.08
C THR A 279 -16.47 -5.95 -0.06
N ALA A 280 -16.20 -7.22 0.28
CA ALA A 280 -15.91 -8.28 -0.68
C ALA A 280 -16.99 -9.36 -0.66
N LEU A 281 -18.08 -9.13 -1.40
CA LEU A 281 -19.26 -10.01 -1.43
C LEU A 281 -18.98 -11.38 -2.06
N LYS A 282 -17.97 -11.49 -2.92
CA LYS A 282 -17.65 -12.74 -3.66
C LYS A 282 -16.49 -13.53 -3.06
N VAL A 283 -16.03 -13.16 -1.87
CA VAL A 283 -14.95 -13.84 -1.12
C VAL A 283 -15.56 -14.42 0.15
N SER A 284 -15.19 -15.65 0.53
CA SER A 284 -15.70 -16.30 1.76
C SER A 284 -15.56 -15.37 2.98
N GLY A 285 -16.66 -15.22 3.74
CA GLY A 285 -16.66 -14.43 4.98
C GLY A 285 -15.70 -15.01 6.02
N ALA A 286 -15.67 -16.33 6.17
CA ALA A 286 -14.78 -17.02 7.09
C ALA A 286 -13.30 -16.82 6.74
N ALA A 287 -12.95 -16.85 5.45
CA ALA A 287 -11.60 -16.56 4.99
C ALA A 287 -11.22 -15.10 5.25
N GLN A 288 -12.14 -14.16 5.01
CA GLN A 288 -11.91 -12.75 5.33
C GLN A 288 -11.72 -12.51 6.83
N ASP A 289 -12.53 -13.15 7.68
CA ASP A 289 -12.38 -13.07 9.14
C ASP A 289 -11.06 -13.67 9.62
N ALA A 290 -10.64 -14.79 9.02
CA ALA A 290 -9.35 -15.40 9.32
C ALA A 290 -8.18 -14.46 8.96
N ALA A 291 -8.26 -13.80 7.80
CA ALA A 291 -7.27 -12.80 7.39
C ALA A 291 -7.25 -11.58 8.34
N GLU A 292 -8.42 -11.07 8.74
CA GLU A 292 -8.50 -9.93 9.67
C GLU A 292 -7.92 -10.30 11.05
N ARG A 293 -8.30 -11.47 11.60
CA ARG A 293 -7.74 -11.99 12.86
C ARG A 293 -6.23 -12.13 12.79
N LEU A 294 -5.69 -12.70 11.71
CA LEU A 294 -4.24 -12.83 11.51
C LEU A 294 -3.52 -11.48 11.63
N GLY A 295 -4.07 -10.42 11.04
CA GLY A 295 -3.52 -9.08 11.13
C GLY A 295 -3.55 -8.52 12.56
N VAL A 296 -4.68 -8.69 13.25
CA VAL A 296 -4.85 -8.24 14.65
C VAL A 296 -3.92 -9.00 15.60
N ASP A 297 -3.82 -10.31 15.47
CA ASP A 297 -2.98 -11.16 16.33
C ASP A 297 -1.50 -10.83 16.18
N LEU A 298 -1.04 -10.61 14.94
CA LEU A 298 0.33 -10.18 14.68
C LEU A 298 0.60 -8.81 15.29
N ALA A 299 -0.33 -7.87 15.16
CA ALA A 299 -0.21 -6.55 15.77
C ALA A 299 -0.14 -6.64 17.31
N ASN A 300 -0.98 -7.46 17.93
CA ASN A 300 -0.93 -7.73 19.38
C ASN A 300 0.41 -8.30 19.82
N LEU A 301 0.95 -9.26 19.06
CA LEU A 301 2.27 -9.84 19.33
C LEU A 301 3.36 -8.76 19.30
N LEU A 302 3.39 -7.91 18.27
CA LEU A 302 4.35 -6.82 18.20
C LEU A 302 4.16 -5.80 19.34
N LEU A 303 2.91 -5.46 19.69
CA LEU A 303 2.62 -4.57 20.82
C LEU A 303 3.12 -5.14 22.15
N SER A 304 2.92 -6.44 22.40
CA SER A 304 3.45 -7.11 23.60
C SER A 304 5.00 -7.13 23.66
N LYS A 305 5.66 -6.98 22.51
CA LYS A 305 7.12 -6.92 22.37
C LYS A 305 7.68 -5.50 22.42
N GLY A 306 6.85 -4.49 22.65
CA GLY A 306 7.26 -3.09 22.76
C GLY A 306 7.19 -2.27 21.46
N ALA A 307 6.37 -2.69 20.49
CA ALA A 307 6.17 -1.90 19.27
C ALA A 307 5.58 -0.52 19.55
N LYS A 308 4.81 -0.37 20.64
CA LYS A 308 4.16 0.90 20.99
C LYS A 308 5.18 1.99 21.31
N GLU A 309 6.25 1.69 22.04
CA GLU A 309 7.31 2.65 22.35
C GLU A 309 8.00 3.12 21.07
N ILE A 310 8.40 2.18 20.20
CA ILE A 310 9.07 2.47 18.93
C ILE A 310 8.22 3.40 18.06
N LEU A 311 6.93 3.07 17.91
CA LEU A 311 6.00 3.87 17.09
C LEU A 311 5.72 5.25 17.71
N THR A 312 5.65 5.37 19.03
CA THR A 312 5.43 6.65 19.72
C THR A 312 6.60 7.60 19.51
N VAL A 313 7.83 7.12 19.72
CA VAL A 313 9.05 7.90 19.50
C VAL A 313 9.16 8.29 18.02
N ALA A 314 8.88 7.37 17.11
CA ALA A 314 8.94 7.65 15.68
C ALA A 314 7.94 8.74 15.25
N ARG A 315 6.73 8.79 15.83
CA ARG A 315 5.76 9.87 15.58
C ARG A 315 6.26 11.21 16.10
N GLN A 316 6.70 11.27 17.35
CA GLN A 316 7.18 12.51 17.98
C GLN A 316 8.35 13.13 17.20
N LEU A 317 9.33 12.31 16.80
CA LEU A 317 10.46 12.76 16.01
C LEU A 317 10.06 13.20 14.59
N ASN A 318 9.05 12.56 14.00
CA ASN A 318 8.55 12.96 12.69
C ASN A 318 7.76 14.29 12.75
N ASP A 319 6.99 14.51 13.81
CA ASP A 319 6.23 15.76 13.99
C ASP A 319 7.15 16.95 14.30
N ALA A 320 8.35 16.70 14.83
CA ALA A 320 9.38 17.71 15.09
C ALA A 320 10.23 18.10 13.86
N ARG A 321 10.08 17.42 12.72
CA ARG A 321 10.90 17.57 11.51
C ARG A 321 10.29 18.50 10.46
#